data_AF-A0A1G2U4P6-F1
#
_entry.id   AF-A0A1G2U4P6-F1
#
_cell.length_a   1.000
_cell.length_b   1.000
_cell.length_c   1.000
_cell.angle_alpha   90.00
_cell.angle_beta   90.00
_cell.angle_gamma   90.00
#
_symmetry.space_group_name_H-M   'P 1'
#
loop_
_entity.id
_entity.type
_entity.pdbx_description
1 polymer ?
#
loop_
_entity_poly.entity_id
_entity_poly.type
_entity_poly.pdbx_seq_one_letter_code
_entity_poly.pdbx_strand_id
1 'polypeptide(L)'
;MEKGGKNRKAFTLIIVIIALLAFAYFYFFNSEEIVVPSFDEFGNPVETAVVGQDLIQLLDQIQGVQFDESLFSSAAFRVLTDYAIVLTPEPVGRNNPFAEIGRSQ
;
A
#
# COMPACT_ATOMS: atom_id res chain seq x y z
N MET A 1 -18.22 57.02 45.03
CA MET A 1 -18.15 55.57 44.72
C MET A 1 -17.41 55.40 43.41
N GLU A 2 -16.12 55.06 43.42
CA GLU A 2 -15.37 54.90 42.16
C GLU A 2 -14.36 53.75 42.30
N LYS A 3 -14.83 52.52 42.07
CA LYS A 3 -13.99 51.34 41.86
C LYS A 3 -14.56 50.53 40.70
N GLY A 4 -14.62 51.12 39.51
CA GLY A 4 -15.18 50.48 38.31
C GLY A 4 -14.20 50.23 37.16
N GLY A 5 -13.06 50.93 37.11
CA GLY A 5 -12.22 50.97 35.90
C GLY A 5 -11.09 49.93 35.83
N LYS A 6 -10.48 49.56 36.97
CA LYS A 6 -9.27 48.72 36.98
C LYS A 6 -9.54 47.29 36.52
N ASN A 7 -10.68 46.75 36.94
CA ASN A 7 -11.04 45.35 36.68
C ASN A 7 -11.50 45.14 35.25
N ARG A 8 -12.17 46.14 34.63
CA ARG A 8 -12.57 46.07 33.22
C ARG A 8 -11.37 46.03 32.28
N LYS A 9 -10.38 46.91 32.48
CA LYS A 9 -9.15 46.91 31.68
C LYS A 9 -8.33 45.64 31.85
N ALA A 10 -8.23 45.12 33.08
CA ALA A 10 -7.59 43.83 33.34
C ALA A 10 -8.33 42.66 32.68
N PHE A 11 -9.67 42.67 32.72
CA PHE A 11 -10.49 41.66 32.06
C PHE A 11 -10.36 41.72 30.54
N THR A 12 -10.33 42.92 29.96
CA THR A 12 -10.08 43.12 28.51
C THR A 12 -8.68 42.63 28.12
N LEU A 13 -7.65 42.91 28.92
CA LEU A 13 -6.29 42.42 28.67
C LEU A 13 -6.22 40.89 28.63
N ILE A 14 -6.87 40.23 29.59
CA ILE A 14 -6.92 38.76 29.66
C ILE A 14 -7.61 38.16 28.43
N ILE A 15 -8.73 38.74 27.99
CA ILE A 15 -9.45 38.29 26.79
C ILE A 15 -8.56 38.41 25.54
N VAL A 16 -7.84 39.51 25.39
CA VAL A 16 -6.93 39.73 24.24
C VAL A 16 -5.79 38.70 24.24
N ILE A 17 -5.23 38.39 25.42
CA ILE A 17 -4.18 37.37 25.55
C ILE A 17 -4.72 35.99 25.17
N ILE A 18 -5.91 35.62 25.65
CA ILE A 18 -6.55 34.34 25.31
C ILE A 18 -6.83 34.25 23.81
N ALA A 19 -7.30 35.33 23.19
CA ALA A 19 -7.55 35.39 21.74
C ALA A 19 -6.26 35.21 20.93
N LEU A 20 -5.15 35.84 21.34
CA LEU A 20 -3.85 35.67 20.69
C LEU A 20 -3.31 34.25 20.85
N LEU A 21 -3.47 33.63 22.02
CA LEU A 21 -3.06 32.24 22.26
C LEU A 21 -3.91 31.25 21.44
N ALA A 22 -5.22 31.47 21.35
CA ALA A 22 -6.10 30.67 20.52
C ALA A 22 -5.78 30.82 19.02
N PHE A 23 -5.46 32.04 18.57
CA PHE A 23 -5.04 32.30 17.19
C PHE A 23 -3.70 31.62 16.88
N ALA A 24 -2.71 31.73 17.77
CA ALA A 24 -1.44 31.04 17.61
C ALA A 24 -1.63 29.52 17.57
N TYR A 25 -2.39 28.95 18.51
CA TYR A 25 -2.72 27.53 18.52
C TYR A 25 -3.40 27.11 17.22
N PHE A 26 -4.40 27.86 16.76
CA PHE A 26 -5.10 27.55 15.52
C PHE A 26 -4.17 27.60 14.31
N TYR A 27 -3.29 28.60 14.22
CA TYR A 27 -2.34 28.74 13.13
C TYR A 27 -1.28 27.62 13.11
N PHE A 28 -0.73 27.26 14.28
CA PHE A 28 0.27 26.20 14.40
C PHE A 28 -0.32 24.79 14.27
N PHE A 29 -1.57 24.56 14.69
CA PHE A 29 -2.19 23.22 14.66
C PHE A 29 -3.13 22.97 13.47
N ASN A 30 -3.57 24.01 12.74
CA ASN A 30 -4.37 23.86 11.49
C ASN A 30 -3.55 24.16 10.23
N SER A 31 -2.23 24.12 10.33
CA SER A 31 -1.40 24.01 9.13
C SER A 31 -1.57 22.59 8.60
N GLU A 32 -2.58 22.38 7.77
CA GLU A 32 -2.63 21.22 6.88
C GLU A 32 -1.42 21.35 5.95
N GLU A 33 -0.37 20.57 6.22
CA GLU A 33 0.69 20.38 5.24
C GLU A 33 0.03 19.82 3.99
N ILE A 34 0.05 20.60 2.90
CA ILE A 34 -0.30 20.10 1.58
C ILE A 34 0.79 19.10 1.24
N VAL A 35 0.51 17.82 1.50
CA VAL A 35 1.39 16.72 1.14
C VAL A 35 1.36 16.62 -0.39
N VAL A 36 2.28 17.33 -1.03
CA VAL A 36 2.56 17.16 -2.46
C VAL A 36 3.35 15.86 -2.57
N PRO A 37 2.82 14.82 -3.24
CA PRO A 37 3.53 13.56 -3.35
C PRO A 37 4.86 13.81 -4.06
N SER A 38 5.96 13.56 -3.34
CA SER A 38 7.31 13.62 -3.89
C SER A 38 7.66 12.25 -4.45
N PHE A 39 8.23 12.24 -5.66
CA PHE A 39 8.65 11.02 -6.36
C PHE A 39 10.18 11.00 -6.45
N ASP A 40 10.77 9.81 -6.30
CA ASP A 40 12.20 9.60 -6.52
C ASP A 40 12.55 9.64 -8.03
N GLU A 41 13.83 9.51 -8.35
CA GLU A 41 14.34 9.52 -9.74
C GLU A 41 13.77 8.38 -10.62
N PHE A 42 13.16 7.36 -9.99
CA PHE A 42 12.52 6.22 -10.64
C PHE A 42 10.98 6.31 -10.63
N GLY A 43 10.41 7.40 -10.11
CA GLY A 43 8.97 7.61 -10.04
C GLY A 43 8.26 6.92 -8.88
N ASN A 44 8.99 6.45 -7.85
CA ASN A 44 8.38 5.88 -6.65
C ASN A 44 8.03 6.99 -5.64
N PRO A 45 6.90 6.90 -4.92
CA PRO A 45 6.59 7.83 -3.83
C PRO A 45 7.68 7.77 -2.74
N VAL A 46 8.26 8.92 -2.40
CA VAL A 46 9.31 9.05 -1.36
C VAL A 46 8.72 8.83 0.05
N GLU A 47 7.41 9.01 0.20
CA GLU A 47 6.67 8.64 1.42
C GLU A 47 6.51 7.12 1.53
N THR A 48 7.57 6.50 2.04
CA THR A 48 7.74 5.07 2.27
C THR A 48 6.86 4.49 3.40
N ALA A 49 5.87 5.22 3.90
CA ALA A 49 4.97 4.75 4.96
C ALA A 49 3.95 3.70 4.48
N VAL A 50 3.66 3.63 3.18
CA VAL A 50 2.65 2.70 2.62
C VAL A 50 3.28 1.43 2.02
N VAL A 51 4.59 1.43 1.77
CA VAL A 51 5.32 0.27 1.23
C VAL A 51 5.59 -0.74 2.36
N GLY A 52 4.58 -1.54 2.67
CA GLY A 52 4.66 -2.57 3.70
C GLY A 52 3.30 -2.92 4.29
N GLN A 53 2.39 -1.94 4.37
CA GLN A 53 1.02 -2.17 4.83
C GLN A 53 0.29 -3.17 3.91
N ASP A 54 0.46 -3.04 2.59
CA ASP A 54 -0.11 -3.95 1.60
C ASP A 54 0.45 -5.37 1.73
N LEU A 55 1.74 -5.49 2.06
CA LEU A 55 2.39 -6.79 2.26
C LEU A 55 1.89 -7.47 3.55
N ILE A 56 1.73 -6.71 4.63
CA ILE A 56 1.16 -7.20 5.89
C ILE A 56 -0.30 -7.61 5.69
N GLN A 57 -1.07 -6.82 4.93
CA GLN A 57 -2.45 -7.15 4.61
C GLN A 57 -2.56 -8.41 3.73
N LEU A 58 -1.67 -8.57 2.76
CA LEU A 58 -1.59 -9.79 1.94
C LEU A 58 -1.18 -11.00 2.78
N LEU A 59 -0.25 -10.83 3.71
CA LEU A 59 0.18 -11.91 4.61
C LEU A 59 -0.97 -12.38 5.51
N ASP A 60 -1.75 -11.45 6.07
CA ASP A 60 -2.92 -11.76 6.89
C ASP A 60 -3.99 -12.51 6.08
N GLN A 61 -4.21 -12.09 4.83
CA GLN A 61 -5.10 -12.80 3.90
C GLN A 61 -4.63 -14.23 3.63
N ILE A 62 -3.34 -14.44 3.33
CA ILE A 62 -2.79 -15.77 3.05
C ILE A 62 -2.80 -16.66 4.30
N GLN A 63 -2.48 -16.10 5.47
CA GLN A 63 -2.49 -16.84 6.74
C GLN A 63 -3.90 -17.31 7.11
N GLY A 64 -4.94 -16.58 6.73
CA GLY A 64 -6.34 -16.97 6.89
C GLY A 64 -6.83 -18.05 5.93
N VAL A 65 -6.11 -18.32 4.84
CA VAL A 65 -6.46 -19.39 3.90
C VAL A 65 -6.11 -20.73 4.50
N GLN A 66 -7.13 -21.45 4.97
CA GLN A 66 -7.00 -22.84 5.38
C GLN A 66 -7.32 -23.76 4.21
N PHE A 67 -6.45 -24.73 3.98
CA PHE A 67 -6.66 -25.75 2.96
C PHE A 67 -7.42 -26.93 3.55
N ASP A 68 -8.60 -27.22 2.99
CA ASP A 68 -9.42 -28.34 3.44
C ASP A 68 -8.88 -29.66 2.86
N GLU A 69 -8.12 -30.40 3.67
CA GLU A 69 -7.58 -31.71 3.30
C GLU A 69 -8.67 -32.78 3.11
N SER A 70 -9.90 -32.55 3.59
CA SER A 70 -11.01 -33.49 3.41
C SER A 70 -11.43 -33.62 1.94
N LEU A 71 -11.14 -32.60 1.11
CA LEU A 71 -11.37 -32.65 -0.34
C LEU A 71 -10.65 -33.84 -0.99
N PHE A 72 -9.43 -34.15 -0.57
CA PHE A 72 -8.66 -35.29 -1.08
C PHE A 72 -9.14 -36.64 -0.56
N SER A 73 -9.86 -36.63 0.55
CA SER A 73 -10.47 -37.83 1.11
C SER A 73 -11.80 -38.17 0.43
N SER A 74 -12.40 -37.23 -0.31
CA SER A 74 -13.67 -37.45 -0.99
C SER A 74 -13.60 -38.58 -2.02
N ALA A 75 -14.70 -39.32 -2.17
CA ALA A 75 -14.81 -40.37 -3.19
C ALA A 75 -14.66 -39.79 -4.60
N ALA A 76 -15.15 -38.56 -4.83
CA ALA A 76 -15.00 -37.87 -6.10
C ALA A 76 -13.52 -37.63 -6.46
N PHE A 77 -12.71 -37.16 -5.51
CA PHE A 77 -11.27 -36.96 -5.72
C PHE A 77 -10.51 -38.27 -5.91
N ARG A 78 -10.85 -39.31 -5.15
CA ARG A 78 -10.20 -40.63 -5.24
C ARG A 78 -10.47 -41.37 -6.55
N VAL A 79 -11.55 -41.03 -7.24
CA VAL A 79 -11.98 -41.66 -8.51
C VAL A 79 -11.63 -40.78 -9.72
N LEU A 80 -10.94 -39.64 -9.52
CA LEU A 80 -10.44 -38.84 -10.64
C LEU A 80 -9.50 -39.71 -11.48
N THR A 81 -9.93 -39.95 -12.70
CA THR A 81 -9.14 -40.67 -13.70
C THR A 81 -8.38 -39.62 -14.50
N ASP A 82 -7.06 -39.76 -14.57
CA ASP A 82 -6.24 -38.93 -15.43
C ASP A 82 -6.56 -39.26 -16.91
N TYR A 83 -6.94 -38.25 -17.68
CA TYR A 83 -7.19 -38.33 -19.11
C TYR A 83 -6.05 -37.72 -19.92
N ALA A 84 -4.82 -37.80 -19.41
CA ALA A 84 -3.64 -37.41 -20.16
C ALA A 84 -3.58 -38.17 -21.50
N ILE A 85 -3.54 -37.42 -22.59
CA ILE A 85 -3.20 -37.95 -23.90
C ILE A 85 -1.70 -38.24 -23.92
N VAL A 86 -1.33 -39.47 -24.29
CA VAL A 86 0.07 -39.79 -24.58
C VAL A 86 0.45 -39.02 -25.83
N LEU A 87 1.27 -37.98 -25.68
CA LEU A 87 1.82 -37.25 -26.80
C LEU A 87 2.79 -38.17 -27.53
N THR A 88 2.48 -38.48 -28.79
CA THR A 88 3.46 -39.13 -29.66
C THR A 88 4.64 -38.18 -29.87
N PRO A 89 5.89 -38.65 -29.75
CA PRO A 89 7.04 -37.82 -30.05
C PRO A 89 6.94 -37.28 -31.47
N GLU A 90 6.80 -35.97 -31.61
CA GLU A 90 6.90 -35.33 -32.92
C GLU A 90 8.36 -35.32 -33.37
N PRO A 91 8.64 -35.46 -34.67
CA PRO A 91 9.98 -35.28 -35.18
C PRO A 91 10.49 -33.90 -34.80
N VAL A 92 11.76 -33.83 -34.38
CA VAL A 92 12.44 -32.56 -34.07
C VAL A 92 12.20 -31.60 -35.22
N GLY A 93 11.73 -30.39 -34.90
CA GLY A 93 11.30 -29.39 -35.87
C GLY A 93 12.33 -29.11 -36.96
N ARG A 94 11.89 -28.43 -38.02
CA ARG A 94 12.79 -28.04 -39.12
C ARG A 94 13.93 -27.17 -38.61
N ASN A 95 15.13 -27.34 -39.18
CA ASN A 95 16.24 -26.40 -38.99
C ASN A 95 15.72 -24.97 -39.16
N ASN A 96 16.03 -24.10 -38.19
CA ASN A 96 15.57 -22.72 -38.20
C ASN A 96 16.08 -22.02 -39.48
N PRO A 97 15.19 -21.59 -40.40
CA PRO A 97 15.61 -20.94 -41.64
C PRO A 97 16.16 -19.51 -41.43
N PHE A 98 16.03 -18.99 -40.21
CA PHE A 98 16.63 -17.74 -39.75
C PHE A 98 17.86 -17.98 -38.85
N ALA A 99 18.31 -19.23 -38.67
CA ALA A 99 19.60 -19.48 -38.04
C ALA A 99 20.67 -18.78 -38.87
N GLU A 100 21.57 -18.07 -38.18
CA GLU A 100 22.63 -17.29 -38.82
C GLU A 100 23.43 -18.17 -39.79
N ILE A 101 23.26 -17.95 -41.09
CA ILE A 101 24.08 -18.56 -42.12
C ILE A 101 25.48 -17.97 -42.01
N GLY A 102 26.46 -18.76 -41.54
CA GLY A 102 27.88 -18.41 -41.68
C GLY A 102 28.75 -18.36 -40.42
N ARG A 103 28.31 -18.82 -39.24
CA ARG A 103 29.23 -19.05 -38.12
C ARG A 103 29.81 -20.48 -38.15
N SER A 104 30.62 -20.76 -39.17
CA SER A 104 31.58 -21.86 -39.11
C SER A 104 32.80 -21.38 -38.31
N GLN A 105 33.05 -22.02 -37.16
CA GLN A 105 34.41 -22.10 -36.61
C GLN A 105 35.27 -22.98 -37.53
#